data_AF-A0A1G3RA08-F1
#
_entry.id   AF-A0A1G3RA08-F1
#
_cell.length_a   1.000
_cell.length_b   1.000
_cell.length_c   1.000
_cell.angle_alpha   90.00
_cell.angle_beta   90.00
_cell.angle_gamma   90.00
#
_symmetry.space_group_name_H-M   'P 1'
#
loop_
_entity.id
_entity.type
_entity.pdbx_description
1 polymer ?
#
loop_
_entity_poly.entity_id
_entity_poly.type
_entity_poly.pdbx_seq_one_letter_code
_entity_poly.pdbx_strand_id
1 'polypeptide(L)'
;MGMAAPRDELANAGDEYYALQSGVRFSRLDQVPTIWNTREDCTTFPRRYGFMDLAALYAGTGEFPAWTSAAVPSRGYLWYALKDGWTTAAPTPSPGTGATAAWAWRTAARFSARGCPRRRKPTLPTSVLLSPRRPTAINYIQGVARIPAGFDRVKSASFTPGKVSFLAESGKKASAAVDWEFLRAGLPLSRR
;
A
#
# COMPACT_ATOMS: atom_id res chain seq x y z
N MET A 1 4.10 10.08 1.01
CA MET A 1 4.64 10.36 -0.34
C MET A 1 4.52 9.08 -1.16
N GLY A 2 4.25 9.15 -2.45
CA GLY A 2 4.22 7.99 -3.35
C GLY A 2 5.22 8.13 -4.51
N MET A 3 5.48 7.03 -5.19
CA MET A 3 6.32 6.99 -6.39
C MET A 3 5.78 5.93 -7.36
N ALA A 4 5.64 6.27 -8.64
CA ALA A 4 5.37 5.27 -9.67
C ALA A 4 6.59 4.34 -9.82
N ALA A 5 6.35 3.06 -10.10
CA ALA A 5 7.43 2.07 -10.19
C ALA A 5 8.52 2.52 -11.18
N PRO A 6 9.81 2.53 -10.79
CA PRO A 6 10.89 2.83 -11.72
C PRO A 6 11.13 1.61 -12.62
N ARG A 7 10.97 1.78 -13.93
CA ARG A 7 11.43 0.83 -14.95
C ARG A 7 12.53 1.46 -15.80
N ASP A 8 13.59 0.67 -16.03
CA ASP A 8 14.76 1.07 -16.84
C ASP A 8 14.49 0.99 -18.34
N GLU A 9 13.45 0.26 -18.76
CA GLU A 9 12.99 0.19 -20.14
C GLU A 9 11.48 0.47 -20.15
N LEU A 10 11.09 1.52 -20.88
CA LEU A 10 9.70 1.74 -21.32
C LEU A 10 9.31 0.73 -22.42
N ALA A 11 10.16 -0.25 -22.72
CA ALA A 11 9.95 -1.23 -23.77
C ALA A 11 8.92 -2.27 -23.30
N ASN A 12 7.82 -2.33 -24.03
CA ASN A 12 6.72 -3.26 -23.92
C ASN A 12 7.17 -4.70 -24.24
N ALA A 13 8.08 -5.28 -23.46
CA ALA A 13 8.62 -6.61 -23.72
C ALA A 13 7.62 -7.75 -23.43
N GLY A 14 6.33 -7.47 -23.19
CA GLY A 14 5.34 -8.48 -22.81
C GLY A 14 3.87 -8.05 -22.89
N ASP A 15 3.48 -7.21 -23.86
CA ASP A 15 2.08 -6.79 -24.10
C ASP A 15 1.37 -6.08 -22.91
N GLU A 16 2.13 -5.55 -21.96
CA GLU A 16 1.62 -4.77 -20.82
C GLU A 16 1.76 -3.27 -21.09
N TYR A 17 0.64 -2.53 -21.08
CA TYR A 17 0.66 -1.07 -21.18
C TYR A 17 0.67 -0.41 -19.80
N TYR A 18 1.26 0.77 -19.70
CA TYR A 18 1.32 1.58 -18.49
C TYR A 18 0.82 2.98 -18.78
N ALA A 19 0.02 3.54 -17.88
CA ALA A 19 -0.45 4.92 -17.98
C ALA A 19 0.33 5.84 -17.03
N LEU A 20 0.75 5.37 -15.86
CA LEU A 20 1.48 6.18 -14.90
C LEU A 20 2.93 6.48 -15.35
N GLN A 21 3.38 7.71 -15.11
CA GLN A 21 4.73 8.14 -15.46
C GLN A 21 5.78 7.48 -14.54
N SER A 22 6.58 6.57 -15.10
CA SER A 22 7.62 5.81 -14.40
C SER A 22 8.59 6.70 -13.61
N GLY A 23 8.89 6.30 -12.38
CA GLY A 23 9.90 6.94 -11.52
C GLY A 23 9.51 8.31 -10.92
N VAL A 24 8.31 8.84 -11.22
CA VAL A 24 7.89 10.15 -10.73
C VAL A 24 7.26 10.04 -9.33
N ARG A 25 7.57 11.04 -8.49
CA ARG A 25 7.00 11.20 -7.15
C ARG A 25 5.65 11.91 -7.20
N PHE A 26 4.76 11.53 -6.29
CA PHE A 26 3.49 12.21 -6.08
C PHE A 26 3.16 12.32 -4.58
N SER A 27 2.39 13.32 -4.20
CA SER A 27 1.95 13.54 -2.81
C SER A 27 0.50 13.16 -2.60
N ARG A 28 -0.32 13.17 -3.66
CA ARG A 28 -1.74 12.85 -3.60
C ARG A 28 -2.08 11.74 -4.57
N LEU A 29 -2.87 10.76 -4.11
CA LEU A 29 -3.35 9.65 -4.94
C LEU A 29 -4.34 10.11 -6.01
N ASP A 30 -4.98 11.27 -5.84
CA ASP A 30 -5.91 11.84 -6.81
C ASP A 30 -5.21 12.66 -7.92
N GLN A 31 -3.87 12.74 -7.91
CA GLN A 31 -3.06 13.59 -8.81
C GLN A 31 -1.76 12.90 -9.25
N VAL A 32 -1.85 11.63 -9.65
CA VAL A 32 -0.69 10.83 -10.09
C VAL A 32 -0.35 11.17 -11.55
N PRO A 33 0.90 11.53 -11.88
CA PRO A 33 1.32 11.82 -13.26
C PRO A 33 1.20 10.63 -14.21
N THR A 34 0.88 10.91 -15.47
CA THR A 34 0.82 9.92 -16.57
C THR A 34 1.91 10.15 -17.62
N ILE A 35 2.10 9.16 -18.50
CA ILE A 35 2.99 9.27 -19.67
C ILE A 35 2.51 10.27 -20.73
N TRP A 36 1.25 10.73 -20.65
CA TRP A 36 0.68 11.73 -21.57
C TRP A 36 0.71 13.15 -21.01
N ASN A 37 1.54 13.41 -19.99
CA ASN A 37 1.61 14.70 -19.29
C ASN A 37 0.27 15.14 -18.68
N THR A 38 -0.61 14.19 -18.33
CA THR A 38 -1.86 14.43 -17.60
C THR A 38 -1.75 13.95 -16.15
N ARG A 39 -2.81 14.20 -15.37
CA ARG A 39 -2.94 13.76 -13.97
C ARG A 39 -4.10 12.80 -13.85
N GLU A 40 -3.94 11.82 -12.99
CA GLU A 40 -4.92 10.76 -12.82
C GLU A 40 -5.19 10.48 -11.35
N ASP A 41 -6.46 10.19 -11.06
CA ASP A 41 -6.89 9.83 -9.72
C ASP A 41 -6.89 8.31 -9.54
N CYS A 42 -6.07 7.83 -8.61
CA CYS A 42 -5.84 6.44 -8.25
C CYS A 42 -6.46 6.08 -6.89
N THR A 43 -7.47 6.83 -6.42
CA THR A 43 -8.15 6.57 -5.14
C THR A 43 -9.32 5.59 -5.24
N THR A 44 -9.77 5.30 -6.46
CA THR A 44 -10.86 4.37 -6.77
C THR A 44 -10.38 3.38 -7.84
N PHE A 45 -10.87 2.14 -7.83
CA PHE A 45 -10.52 1.11 -8.83
C PHE A 45 -11.75 0.28 -9.23
N PRO A 46 -11.78 -0.34 -10.44
CA PRO A 46 -10.81 -0.17 -11.53
C PRO A 46 -10.93 1.20 -12.21
N ARG A 47 -9.88 1.68 -12.88
CA ARG A 47 -9.88 3.02 -13.52
C ARG A 47 -9.85 3.00 -15.03
N ARG A 48 -8.94 2.24 -15.62
CA ARG A 48 -8.78 2.16 -17.07
C ARG A 48 -8.61 0.72 -17.49
N TYR A 49 -9.19 0.37 -18.62
CA TYR A 49 -9.00 -0.92 -19.25
C TYR A 49 -7.65 -0.95 -19.99
N GLY A 50 -6.97 -2.10 -19.98
CA GLY A 50 -5.77 -2.33 -20.78
C GLY A 50 -4.44 -1.83 -20.19
N PHE A 51 -4.44 -1.22 -19.00
CA PHE A 51 -3.21 -0.73 -18.34
C PHE A 51 -2.91 -1.50 -17.05
N MET A 52 -1.63 -1.79 -16.82
CA MET A 52 -1.12 -2.37 -15.59
C MET A 52 -0.29 -1.35 -14.81
N ASP A 53 -0.96 -0.44 -14.12
CA ASP A 53 -0.30 0.59 -13.35
C ASP A 53 0.25 0.05 -12.00
N LEU A 54 1.46 0.49 -11.62
CA LEU A 54 2.07 0.20 -10.32
C LEU A 54 2.57 1.48 -9.66
N ALA A 55 2.03 1.78 -8.49
CA ALA A 55 2.48 2.88 -7.64
C ALA A 55 2.84 2.36 -6.25
N ALA A 56 3.95 2.82 -5.69
CA ALA A 56 4.36 2.53 -4.32
C ALA A 56 4.04 3.72 -3.41
N LEU A 57 3.36 3.45 -2.30
CA LEU A 57 3.15 4.42 -1.24
C LEU A 57 4.24 4.28 -0.17
N TYR A 58 4.70 5.40 0.36
CA TYR A 58 5.70 5.47 1.42
C TYR A 58 5.14 6.30 2.57
N ALA A 59 5.06 5.64 3.72
CA ALA A 59 4.84 6.27 5.02
C ALA A 59 6.16 6.26 5.80
N GLY A 60 6.43 7.34 6.53
CA GLY A 60 7.50 7.36 7.52
C GLY A 60 7.05 6.70 8.81
N THR A 61 7.97 6.58 9.76
CA THR A 61 7.65 6.25 11.15
C THR A 61 6.95 7.43 11.80
N GLY A 62 5.93 7.14 12.61
CA GLY A 62 5.17 8.15 13.34
C GLY A 62 4.69 7.60 14.68
N GLU A 63 3.90 8.38 15.40
CA GLU A 63 3.23 7.93 16.63
C GLU A 63 2.24 6.80 16.38
N PHE A 64 1.63 6.76 15.20
CA PHE A 64 0.66 5.73 14.82
C PHE A 64 1.15 4.87 13.66
N PRO A 65 0.63 3.64 13.52
CA PRO A 65 0.95 2.78 12.40
C PRO A 65 0.68 3.42 11.04
N ALA A 66 1.52 3.08 10.06
CA ALA A 66 1.17 3.30 8.67
C ALA A 66 -0.01 2.39 8.30
N TRP A 67 -0.93 2.91 7.49
CA TRP A 67 -2.14 2.17 7.12
C TRP A 67 -2.47 2.25 5.65
N THR A 68 -3.24 1.28 5.19
CA THR A 68 -3.88 1.27 3.87
C THR A 68 -5.23 0.59 4.02
N SER A 69 -6.23 1.03 3.25
CA SER A 69 -7.57 0.45 3.29
C SER A 69 -8.22 0.43 1.92
N ALA A 70 -9.19 -0.45 1.77
CA ALA A 70 -10.05 -0.57 0.61
C ALA A 70 -11.49 -0.76 1.07
N ALA A 71 -12.36 0.21 0.80
CA ALA A 71 -13.79 0.07 1.06
C ALA A 71 -14.47 -0.62 -0.13
N VAL A 72 -15.39 -1.54 0.17
CA VAL A 72 -16.28 -2.19 -0.81
C VAL A 72 -17.73 -1.93 -0.37
N PRO A 73 -18.26 -0.70 -0.58
CA PRO A 73 -19.58 -0.30 -0.10
C PRO A 73 -20.71 -1.23 -0.54
N SER A 74 -20.66 -1.69 -1.79
CA SER A 74 -21.64 -2.64 -2.36
C SER A 74 -21.70 -3.99 -1.62
N ARG A 75 -20.67 -4.32 -0.83
CA ARG A 75 -20.60 -5.53 -0.01
C ARG A 75 -20.56 -5.25 1.49
N GLY A 76 -20.67 -3.98 1.90
CA GLY A 76 -20.77 -3.59 3.31
C GLY A 76 -19.52 -3.91 4.14
N TYR A 77 -18.33 -3.91 3.55
CA TYR A 77 -17.09 -4.03 4.31
C TYR A 77 -15.97 -3.11 3.82
N LEU A 78 -14.98 -2.88 4.67
CA LEU A 78 -13.66 -2.38 4.31
C LEU A 78 -12.61 -3.40 4.71
N TRP A 79 -11.60 -3.59 3.86
CA TRP A 79 -10.36 -4.26 4.20
C TRP A 79 -9.31 -3.23 4.63
N TYR A 80 -8.45 -3.58 5.58
CA TYR A 80 -7.35 -2.71 6.01
C TYR A 80 -6.08 -3.48 6.34
N ALA A 81 -4.97 -2.76 6.31
CA ALA A 81 -3.63 -3.21 6.63
C ALA A 81 -2.90 -2.16 7.48
N LEU A 82 -2.26 -2.58 8.58
CA LEU A 82 -1.51 -1.74 9.51
C LEU A 82 -0.06 -2.22 9.64
N LYS A 83 0.89 -1.29 9.66
CA LYS A 83 2.33 -1.60 9.55
C LYS A 83 3.17 -0.66 10.42
N ASP A 84 4.28 -1.18 10.93
CA ASP A 84 5.32 -0.34 11.52
C ASP A 84 6.08 0.41 10.42
N GLY A 85 6.33 1.70 10.63
CA GLY A 85 6.53 2.72 9.59
C GLY A 85 7.84 2.70 8.80
N TRP A 86 8.43 1.54 8.52
CA TRP A 86 9.61 1.44 7.68
C TRP A 86 9.30 0.61 6.43
N THR A 87 9.07 1.34 5.34
CA THR A 87 9.04 0.84 3.96
C THR A 87 8.03 -0.26 3.70
N THR A 88 6.79 0.14 3.48
CA THR A 88 5.91 -0.67 2.65
C THR A 88 5.47 0.10 1.44
N ALA A 89 6.27 -0.07 0.37
CA ALA A 89 5.69 -0.04 -0.95
C ALA A 89 4.50 -1.02 -0.93
N ALA A 90 3.30 -0.48 -0.97
CA ALA A 90 2.16 -1.19 -1.49
C ALA A 90 2.11 -0.85 -2.97
N PRO A 91 2.71 -1.64 -3.89
CA PRO A 91 2.19 -1.70 -5.23
C PRO A 91 0.70 -2.03 -5.14
N THR A 92 -0.13 -1.22 -5.76
CA THR A 92 -1.45 -1.62 -6.27
C THR A 92 -1.24 -2.35 -7.60
N PRO A 93 -1.24 -3.68 -7.65
CA PRO A 93 -1.51 -4.38 -8.89
C PRO A 93 -2.95 -4.21 -9.37
N SER A 94 -3.10 -3.90 -10.64
CA SER A 94 -4.13 -4.55 -11.46
C SER A 94 -3.53 -5.88 -11.95
N PRO A 95 -4.20 -7.03 -11.84
CA PRO A 95 -3.78 -8.27 -12.46
C PRO A 95 -4.22 -8.27 -13.92
N GLY A 96 -3.39 -8.91 -14.73
CA GLY A 96 -3.86 -9.62 -15.91
C GLY A 96 -3.72 -8.85 -17.20
N THR A 97 -2.89 -9.42 -18.08
CA THR A 97 -3.16 -9.47 -19.52
C THR A 97 -4.66 -9.62 -19.80
N GLY A 98 -5.11 -8.95 -20.86
CA GLY A 98 -6.48 -8.87 -21.39
C GLY A 98 -7.58 -9.68 -20.70
N ALA A 99 -8.62 -8.98 -20.24
CA ALA A 99 -9.91 -9.50 -19.77
C ALA A 99 -10.09 -9.82 -18.26
N THR A 100 -9.18 -9.42 -17.35
CA THR A 100 -9.47 -9.50 -15.90
C THR A 100 -9.17 -8.20 -15.16
N ALA A 101 -10.15 -7.70 -14.39
CA ALA A 101 -9.98 -6.63 -13.42
C ALA A 101 -9.85 -7.25 -12.03
N ALA A 102 -8.81 -8.03 -11.80
CA ALA A 102 -8.60 -8.64 -10.50
C ALA A 102 -7.94 -7.63 -9.52
N TRP A 103 -7.79 -8.02 -8.26
CA TRP A 103 -7.13 -7.23 -7.23
C TRP A 103 -5.82 -7.95 -6.89
N ALA A 104 -4.68 -7.26 -6.87
CA ALA A 104 -3.63 -7.67 -5.96
C ALA A 104 -3.12 -6.42 -5.23
N TRP A 105 -3.00 -6.50 -3.91
CA TRP A 105 -2.33 -5.50 -3.08
C TRP A 105 -1.05 -6.19 -2.69
N ARG A 106 0.04 -5.91 -3.40
CA ARG A 106 1.32 -6.52 -3.06
C ARG A 106 1.91 -5.65 -1.96
N THR A 107 2.04 -6.19 -0.76
CA THR A 107 2.92 -5.58 0.23
C THR A 107 4.30 -6.19 0.00
N ALA A 108 5.21 -5.44 -0.61
CA ALA A 108 6.52 -5.96 -0.95
C ALA A 108 7.62 -5.13 -0.28
N ALA A 109 8.15 -5.66 0.82
CA ALA A 109 9.54 -5.41 1.17
C ALA A 109 10.37 -6.48 0.46
N ARG A 110 11.33 -6.08 -0.40
CA ARG A 110 12.27 -7.05 -0.97
C ARG A 110 13.28 -7.40 0.11
N PHE A 111 13.27 -8.65 0.56
CA PHE A 111 14.26 -9.18 1.48
C PHE A 111 15.38 -9.86 0.69
N SER A 112 16.63 -9.53 0.99
CA SER A 112 17.78 -10.23 0.41
C SER A 112 18.85 -10.46 1.47
N ALA A 113 19.35 -11.70 1.53
CA ALA A 113 20.49 -12.07 2.35
C ALA A 113 21.83 -11.58 1.76
N ARG A 114 21.88 -11.26 0.45
CA ARG A 114 23.10 -10.82 -0.25
C ARG A 114 23.06 -9.35 -0.68
N GLY A 115 22.07 -8.58 -0.20
CA GLY A 115 21.71 -7.28 -0.77
C GLY A 115 21.06 -7.42 -2.15
N CYS A 116 20.40 -6.36 -2.61
CA CYS A 116 19.91 -6.25 -3.99
C CYS A 116 20.80 -5.21 -4.70
N PRO A 117 21.42 -5.52 -5.86
CA PRO A 117 22.24 -4.56 -6.57
C PRO A 117 21.46 -3.26 -6.79
N ARG A 118 22.01 -2.15 -6.30
CA ARG A 118 21.34 -0.85 -6.21
C ARG A 118 21.32 -0.19 -7.59
N ARG A 119 20.57 -0.75 -8.54
CA ARG A 119 20.39 -0.16 -9.87
C ARG A 119 19.44 1.03 -9.75
N ARG A 120 20.04 2.22 -9.83
CA ARG A 120 19.46 3.57 -9.76
C ARG A 120 18.92 3.99 -8.39
N LYS A 121 19.19 5.24 -8.03
CA LYS A 121 18.72 5.88 -6.78
C LYS A 121 17.25 6.27 -6.92
N PRO A 122 16.34 5.67 -6.16
CA PRO A 122 15.46 6.46 -5.32
C PRO A 122 16.21 6.74 -4.00
N THR A 123 15.99 7.90 -3.40
CA THR A 123 16.54 8.24 -2.07
C THR A 123 15.91 7.42 -0.93
N LEU A 124 15.01 6.48 -1.24
CA LEU A 124 14.28 5.65 -0.29
C LEU A 124 14.72 4.19 -0.44
N PRO A 125 15.21 3.52 0.63
CA PRO A 125 15.54 2.10 0.57
C PRO A 125 14.26 1.30 0.32
N THR A 126 14.28 0.40 -0.68
CA THR A 126 13.14 -0.48 -1.02
C THR A 126 13.39 -1.94 -0.62
N SER A 127 14.52 -2.21 0.04
CA SER A 127 14.93 -3.53 0.48
C SER A 127 15.58 -3.46 1.85
N VAL A 128 15.43 -4.54 2.61
CA VAL A 128 16.06 -4.73 3.90
C VAL A 128 17.22 -5.71 3.75
N LEU A 129 18.39 -5.33 4.27
CA LEU A 129 19.50 -6.27 4.41
C LEU A 129 19.27 -7.10 5.67
N LEU A 130 19.12 -8.41 5.49
CA LEU A 130 18.95 -9.33 6.62
C LEU A 130 20.30 -9.67 7.25
N SER A 131 20.32 -9.85 8.57
CA SER A 131 21.50 -10.28 9.31
C SER A 131 21.21 -11.57 10.07
N PRO A 132 22.07 -12.61 9.95
CA PRO A 132 21.94 -13.81 10.77
C PRO A 132 22.23 -13.53 12.26
N ARG A 133 22.97 -12.45 12.57
CA ARG A 133 23.28 -12.04 13.96
C ARG A 133 22.18 -11.20 14.61
N ARG A 134 21.26 -10.65 13.81
CA ARG A 134 20.16 -9.81 14.27
C ARG A 134 18.89 -10.19 13.49
N PRO A 135 18.08 -11.13 14.01
CA PRO A 135 16.82 -11.51 13.39
C PRO A 135 15.96 -10.28 13.10
N THR A 136 15.38 -10.23 11.90
CA THR A 136 14.49 -9.15 11.49
C THR A 136 13.05 -9.59 11.72
N ALA A 137 12.32 -8.88 12.58
CA ALA A 137 10.89 -9.06 12.76
C ALA A 137 10.13 -8.05 11.89
N ILE A 138 9.14 -8.52 11.14
CA ILE A 138 8.20 -7.67 10.38
C ILE A 138 6.81 -7.94 10.93
N ASN A 139 6.36 -7.07 11.82
CA ASN A 139 5.02 -7.17 12.36
C ASN A 139 4.03 -6.57 11.37
N TYR A 140 2.93 -7.28 11.13
CA TYR A 140 1.93 -6.89 10.15
C TYR A 140 0.54 -7.31 10.60
N ILE A 141 -0.43 -6.40 10.49
CA ILE A 141 -1.83 -6.69 10.79
C ILE A 141 -2.65 -6.42 9.54
N GLN A 142 -3.54 -7.35 9.22
CA GLN A 142 -4.60 -7.17 8.23
C GLN A 142 -5.94 -7.53 8.86
N GLY A 143 -7.00 -6.88 8.40
CA GLY A 143 -8.34 -7.15 8.90
C GLY A 143 -9.42 -6.68 7.96
N VAL A 144 -10.65 -7.01 8.32
CA VAL A 144 -11.87 -6.57 7.64
C VAL A 144 -12.81 -6.01 8.70
N ALA A 145 -13.42 -4.86 8.41
CA ALA A 145 -14.45 -4.25 9.25
C ALA A 145 -15.74 -4.09 8.45
N ARG A 146 -16.89 -4.26 9.12
CA ARG A 146 -18.19 -3.89 8.54
C ARG A 146 -18.26 -2.37 8.39
N ILE A 147 -18.89 -1.91 7.32
CA ILE A 147 -19.16 -0.48 7.10
C ILE A 147 -20.67 -0.23 7.06
N PRO A 148 -21.15 0.92 7.57
CA PRO A 148 -22.54 1.29 7.48
C PRO A 148 -22.96 1.65 6.05
N ALA A 149 -24.27 1.66 5.80
CA ALA A 149 -24.82 2.19 4.56
C ALA A 149 -24.40 3.66 4.36
N GLY A 150 -24.07 4.00 3.11
CA GLY A 150 -23.56 5.32 2.74
C GLY A 150 -22.09 5.56 3.10
N PHE A 151 -21.36 4.56 3.61
CA PHE A 151 -19.91 4.64 3.73
C PHE A 151 -19.26 4.56 2.35
N ASP A 152 -18.37 5.50 2.06
CA ASP A 152 -17.73 5.68 0.76
C ASP A 152 -16.20 5.53 0.90
N ARG A 153 -15.41 6.50 0.42
CA ARG A 153 -13.95 6.47 0.43
C ARG A 153 -13.42 6.76 1.85
N VAL A 154 -12.47 5.97 2.32
CA VAL A 154 -11.76 6.24 3.58
C VAL A 154 -10.92 7.51 3.44
N LYS A 155 -11.18 8.49 4.30
CA LYS A 155 -10.47 9.76 4.39
C LYS A 155 -9.30 9.70 5.36
N SER A 156 -9.51 9.09 6.53
CA SER A 156 -8.50 9.03 7.59
C SER A 156 -8.70 7.83 8.51
N ALA A 157 -7.63 7.41 9.19
CA ALA A 157 -7.67 6.45 10.27
C ALA A 157 -7.14 7.08 11.57
N SER A 158 -7.79 6.76 12.69
CA SER A 158 -7.38 7.15 14.04
C SER A 158 -7.23 5.91 14.92
N PHE A 159 -6.29 5.97 15.85
CA PHE A 159 -5.92 4.85 16.70
C PHE A 159 -6.14 5.20 18.17
N THR A 160 -6.74 4.27 18.90
CA THR A 160 -6.83 4.29 20.36
C THR A 160 -6.39 2.91 20.87
N PRO A 161 -6.05 2.72 22.16
CA PRO A 161 -5.74 1.40 22.68
C PRO A 161 -6.80 0.37 22.27
N GLY A 162 -6.34 -0.75 21.69
CA GLY A 162 -7.20 -1.85 21.23
C GLY A 162 -8.12 -1.57 20.04
N LYS A 163 -8.01 -0.45 19.32
CA LYS A 163 -8.95 -0.10 18.25
C LYS A 163 -8.37 0.80 17.15
N VAL A 164 -8.80 0.55 15.92
CA VAL A 164 -8.67 1.46 14.78
C VAL A 164 -10.05 1.94 14.34
N SER A 165 -10.16 3.22 14.00
CA SER A 165 -11.40 3.82 13.45
C SER A 165 -11.11 4.54 12.14
N PHE A 166 -11.92 4.25 11.14
CA PHE A 166 -11.86 4.82 9.80
C PHE A 166 -13.00 5.83 9.62
N LEU A 167 -12.66 7.03 9.18
CA LEU A 167 -13.61 8.07 8.79
C LEU A 167 -13.69 8.10 7.26
N ALA A 168 -14.89 8.04 6.73
CA ALA A 168 -15.15 8.16 5.29
C ALA A 168 -15.34 9.63 4.88
N GLU A 169 -15.22 9.94 3.58
CA GLU A 169 -15.45 11.29 3.05
C GLU A 169 -16.90 11.76 3.24
N SER A 170 -17.86 10.83 3.16
CA SER A 170 -19.26 11.00 3.57
C SER A 170 -19.48 11.34 5.06
N GLY A 171 -18.44 11.27 5.90
CA GLY A 171 -18.53 11.44 7.34
C GLY A 171 -18.95 10.19 8.12
N LYS A 172 -19.26 9.08 7.43
CA LYS A 172 -19.54 7.79 8.07
C LYS A 172 -18.29 7.21 8.73
N LYS A 173 -18.50 6.36 9.73
CA LYS A 173 -17.41 5.76 10.52
C LYS A 173 -17.53 4.25 10.54
N ALA A 174 -16.39 3.58 10.59
CA ALA A 174 -16.26 2.15 10.81
C ALA A 174 -15.06 1.89 11.71
N SER A 175 -15.12 0.85 12.54
CA SER A 175 -14.04 0.55 13.49
C SER A 175 -13.80 -0.95 13.57
N ALA A 176 -12.58 -1.32 13.96
CA ALA A 176 -12.21 -2.69 14.27
C ALA A 176 -11.42 -2.73 15.58
N ALA A 177 -11.69 -3.75 16.40
CA ALA A 177 -10.84 -4.08 17.52
C ALA A 177 -9.49 -4.57 16.99
N VAL A 178 -8.40 -3.94 17.40
CA VAL A 178 -7.05 -4.28 16.97
C VAL A 178 -6.03 -3.83 18.02
N ASP A 179 -5.21 -4.77 18.46
CA ASP A 179 -4.01 -4.46 19.22
C ASP A 179 -2.92 -3.99 18.26
N TRP A 180 -2.93 -2.71 17.91
CA TRP A 180 -1.97 -2.14 16.98
C TRP A 180 -0.58 -1.92 17.62
N GLU A 181 -0.46 -1.99 18.95
CA GLU A 181 0.81 -1.89 19.66
C GLU A 181 1.71 -3.09 19.39
N PHE A 182 1.11 -4.25 19.06
CA PHE A 182 1.80 -5.42 18.52
C PHE A 182 2.78 -5.06 17.39
N LEU A 183 2.45 -4.06 16.55
CA LEU A 183 3.33 -3.67 15.45
C LEU A 183 4.70 -3.18 15.91
N ARG A 184 4.77 -2.59 17.10
CA ARG A 184 6.00 -2.05 17.69
C ARG A 184 6.71 -3.07 18.57
N ALA A 185 5.96 -3.73 19.44
CA ALA A 185 6.51 -4.61 20.45
C ALA A 185 6.79 -6.04 19.92
N GLY A 186 6.13 -6.45 18.84
CA GLY A 186 6.05 -7.85 18.46
C GLY A 186 5.30 -8.69 19.50
N LEU A 187 5.35 -10.02 19.36
CA LEU A 187 4.94 -10.92 20.45
C LEU A 187 6.05 -10.94 21.51
N PRO A 188 5.73 -10.88 22.82
CA PRO A 188 6.74 -11.14 23.85
C PRO A 188 7.34 -12.54 23.62
N LEU A 189 8.68 -12.62 23.62
CA LEU A 189 9.45 -13.84 23.29
C LEU A 189 9.25 -15.01 24.30
N SER A 190 8.34 -14.90 25.26
CA SER A 190 8.16 -15.84 26.37
C SER A 190 6.92 -16.75 26.29
N ARG A 191 6.29 -16.89 25.12
CA ARG A 191 5.34 -17.99 24.85
C ARG A 191 5.81 -18.84 23.69
N ARG A 192 6.73 -19.76 23.98
CA ARG A 192 7.01 -20.97 23.19
C ARG A 192 7.05 -22.16 24.12
#